data_AF-A0A8J3HBB0-F1
#
_entry.id   AF-A0A8J3HBB0-F1
#
_cell.length_a   1.000
_cell.length_b   1.000
_cell.length_c   1.000
_cell.angle_alpha   90.00
_cell.angle_beta   90.00
_cell.angle_gamma   90.00
#
_symmetry.space_group_name_H-M   'P 1'
#
loop_
_entity.id
_entity.type
_entity.pdbx_description
1 polymer ?
#
loop_
_entity_poly.entity_id
_entity_poly.type
_entity_poly.pdbx_seq_one_letter_code
_entity_poly.pdbx_strand_id
1 'polypeptide(L)'
;MAGSFNNGRNDYRCTYAAEYAGPECLAHPRSVYLREDKIIELFGTRVGQAFSPSSLQNTLLATAESQHNDLDQYKGRAARDKITACNAKLERYRVALEVGTDPVLVQQWIAETQAAKSIAESELRALIDAGPYAATPESARRSGALPAPGRRHVGRGSRILNGPPSLRDFPGRRHER
;
A
#
# COMPACT_ATOMS: atom_id res chain seq x y z
N MET A 1 -9.87 18.89 4.97
CA MET A 1 -9.56 19.87 3.92
C MET A 1 -10.87 20.31 3.29
N ALA A 2 -11.11 21.62 3.20
CA ALA A 2 -12.33 22.17 2.59
C ALA A 2 -11.96 23.13 1.44
N GLY A 3 -12.69 23.08 0.34
CA GLY A 3 -12.53 24.03 -0.76
C GLY A 3 -13.13 25.40 -0.39
N SER A 4 -12.50 26.47 -0.85
CA SER A 4 -12.88 27.86 -0.60
C SER A 4 -12.55 28.70 -1.82
N PHE A 5 -13.37 29.70 -2.14
CA PHE A 5 -13.11 30.64 -3.22
C PHE A 5 -12.72 31.99 -2.63
N ASN A 6 -11.46 32.41 -2.80
CA ASN A 6 -10.97 33.71 -2.30
C ASN A 6 -10.28 34.47 -3.44
N ASN A 7 -10.47 35.80 -3.47
CA ASN A 7 -9.79 36.69 -4.44
C ASN A 7 -9.90 36.23 -5.91
N GLY A 8 -11.04 35.64 -6.29
CA GLY A 8 -11.27 35.15 -7.65
C GLY A 8 -10.59 33.82 -7.98
N ARG A 9 -10.12 33.06 -6.99
CA ARG A 9 -9.40 31.80 -7.17
C ARG A 9 -9.86 30.71 -6.20
N ASN A 10 -9.68 29.45 -6.58
CA ASN A 10 -9.89 28.30 -5.71
C ASN A 10 -8.69 28.11 -4.76
N ASP A 11 -8.98 27.95 -3.48
CA ASP A 11 -8.04 27.58 -2.43
C ASP A 11 -8.55 26.35 -1.68
N TYR A 12 -7.62 25.52 -1.22
CA TYR A 12 -7.89 24.52 -0.19
C TYR A 12 -7.50 25.06 1.17
N ARG A 13 -8.42 24.91 2.12
CA ARG A 13 -8.23 25.30 3.51
C ARG A 13 -8.07 24.06 4.38
N CYS A 14 -6.96 24.01 5.10
CA CYS A 14 -6.78 23.12 6.24
C CYS A 14 -7.07 23.91 7.52
N THR A 15 -8.05 23.44 8.30
CA THR A 15 -8.29 23.90 9.67
C THR A 15 -7.88 22.79 10.61
N TYR A 16 -6.79 22.99 11.32
CA TYR A 16 -6.33 22.04 12.32
C TYR A 16 -6.84 22.50 13.68
N ALA A 17 -7.84 21.81 14.23
CA ALA A 17 -8.33 22.12 15.56
C ALA A 17 -7.30 21.62 16.58
N ALA A 18 -6.99 22.46 17.58
CA ALA A 18 -6.03 22.15 18.64
C ALA A 18 -6.41 20.87 19.42
N GLU A 19 -7.66 20.44 19.36
CA GLU A 19 -8.19 19.22 19.95
C GLU A 19 -7.61 17.94 19.32
N TYR A 20 -7.10 18.01 18.10
CA TYR A 20 -6.46 16.89 17.39
C TYR A 20 -4.93 16.95 17.39
N ALA A 21 -4.36 17.90 18.15
CA ALA A 21 -2.93 18.07 18.35
C ALA A 21 -2.36 16.91 19.19
N GLY A 22 -1.73 15.94 18.53
CA GLY A 22 -0.92 14.94 19.22
C GLY A 22 0.30 15.57 19.91
N PRO A 23 0.95 14.88 20.88
CA PRO A 23 2.10 15.42 21.61
C PRO A 23 3.32 15.71 20.72
N GLU A 24 3.41 15.10 19.54
CA GLU A 24 4.46 15.33 18.53
C GLU A 24 4.06 16.41 17.51
N CYS A 25 3.37 17.47 17.97
CA CYS A 25 2.84 18.50 17.07
C CYS A 25 3.93 19.13 16.21
N LEU A 26 3.84 18.90 14.90
CA LEU A 26 4.38 19.80 13.89
C LEU A 26 3.82 21.20 14.18
N ALA A 27 4.66 22.23 14.15
CA ALA A 27 4.24 23.62 14.33
C ALA A 27 3.30 24.04 13.19
N HIS A 28 2.02 23.66 13.29
CA HIS A 28 1.01 23.89 12.26
C HIS A 28 0.18 25.13 12.62
N PRO A 29 0.05 26.12 11.73
CA PRO A 29 -0.81 27.28 11.95
C PRO A 29 -2.28 26.87 12.15
N ARG A 30 -3.07 27.66 12.87
CA ARG A 30 -4.50 27.38 13.09
C ARG A 30 -5.29 27.20 11.78
N SER A 31 -4.89 27.90 10.73
CA SER A 31 -5.40 27.70 9.38
C SER A 31 -4.30 27.88 8.34
N VAL A 32 -4.25 26.98 7.38
CA VAL A 32 -3.38 27.06 6.20
C VAL A 32 -4.26 27.11 4.95
N TYR A 33 -3.95 28.06 4.07
CA TYR A 33 -4.58 28.20 2.76
C TYR A 33 -3.58 27.81 1.70
N LEU A 34 -3.98 26.92 0.81
CA LEU A 34 -3.15 26.41 -0.26
C LEU A 34 -3.88 26.59 -1.58
N ARG A 35 -3.29 27.38 -2.47
CA ARG A 35 -3.87 27.68 -3.78
C ARG A 35 -4.03 26.43 -4.63
N GLU A 36 -5.23 26.20 -5.13
CA GLU A 36 -5.54 25.02 -5.95
C GLU A 36 -4.70 25.00 -7.23
N ASP A 37 -4.58 26.14 -7.92
CA ASP A 37 -3.84 26.22 -9.19
C ASP A 37 -2.37 25.82 -9.05
N LYS A 38 -1.74 26.16 -7.93
CA LYS A 38 -0.35 25.78 -7.64
C LYS A 38 -0.19 24.31 -7.27
N ILE A 39 -1.17 23.71 -6.60
CA ILE A 39 -1.12 22.29 -6.28
C ILE A 39 -1.39 21.45 -7.53
N ILE A 40 -2.43 21.80 -8.29
CA ILE A 40 -2.83 21.04 -9.47
C ILE A 40 -1.69 21.02 -10.49
N GLU A 41 -0.98 22.13 -10.67
CA GLU A 41 0.20 22.20 -11.53
C GLU A 41 1.28 21.19 -11.09
N LEU A 42 1.67 21.22 -9.81
CA LEU A 42 2.71 20.33 -9.28
C LEU A 42 2.28 18.85 -9.24
N PHE A 43 1.03 18.58 -8.90
CA PHE A 43 0.51 17.24 -8.69
C PHE A 43 0.10 16.58 -10.01
N GLY A 44 -0.55 17.34 -10.90
CA GLY A 44 -1.02 16.87 -12.20
C GLY A 44 0.10 16.33 -13.08
N THR A 45 1.24 17.02 -13.13
CA THR A 45 2.42 16.52 -13.87
C THR A 45 2.93 15.21 -13.31
N ARG A 46 3.03 15.09 -11.97
CA ARG A 46 3.51 13.87 -11.32
C ARG A 46 2.56 12.69 -11.49
N VAL A 47 1.26 12.92 -11.35
CA VAL A 47 0.24 11.89 -11.63
C VAL A 47 0.31 11.45 -13.09
N GLY A 48 0.39 12.41 -14.02
CA GLY A 48 0.55 12.09 -15.44
C GLY A 48 1.81 11.25 -15.74
N GLN A 49 2.93 11.56 -15.09
CA GLN A 49 4.18 10.79 -15.22
C GLN A 49 4.07 9.38 -14.60
N ALA A 50 3.38 9.23 -13.47
CA ALA A 50 3.15 7.93 -12.85
C ALA A 50 2.31 7.01 -13.75
N PHE A 51 1.34 7.56 -14.47
CA PHE A 51 0.47 6.79 -15.38
C PHE A 51 0.86 6.88 -16.86
N SER A 52 2.08 7.34 -17.17
CA SER A 52 2.57 7.33 -18.55
C SER A 52 2.75 5.89 -19.05
N PRO A 53 2.69 5.63 -20.37
CA PRO A 53 2.86 4.28 -20.90
C PRO A 53 4.17 3.59 -20.47
N SER A 54 5.24 4.37 -20.26
CA SER A 54 6.55 3.88 -19.81
C SER A 54 6.58 3.49 -18.32
N SER A 55 5.71 4.07 -17.51
CA SER A 55 5.69 3.90 -16.04
C SER A 55 4.52 3.06 -15.54
N LEU A 56 3.51 2.82 -16.39
CA LEU A 56 2.23 2.21 -16.02
C LEU A 56 2.40 0.87 -15.28
N GLN A 57 3.26 -0.02 -15.79
CA GLN A 57 3.48 -1.32 -15.15
C GLN A 57 4.07 -1.18 -13.74
N ASN A 58 5.04 -0.30 -13.56
CA ASN A 58 5.66 -0.05 -12.25
C ASN A 58 4.66 0.56 -11.27
N THR A 59 3.82 1.49 -11.74
CA THR A 59 2.78 2.12 -10.92
C THR A 59 1.70 1.13 -10.50
N LEU A 60 1.29 0.20 -11.38
CA LEU A 60 0.36 -0.88 -11.03
C LEU A 60 0.95 -1.81 -9.96
N LEU A 61 2.22 -2.21 -10.11
CA LEU A 61 2.90 -3.05 -9.12
C LEU A 61 3.02 -2.35 -7.77
N ALA A 62 3.49 -1.10 -7.76
CA ALA A 62 3.62 -0.30 -6.54
C ALA A 62 2.26 -0.08 -5.85
N THR A 63 1.19 0.11 -6.62
CA THR A 63 -0.18 0.23 -6.08
C THR A 63 -0.62 -1.08 -5.44
N ALA A 64 -0.42 -2.23 -6.11
CA ALA A 64 -0.77 -3.53 -5.56
C ALA A 64 0.02 -3.86 -4.28
N GLU A 65 1.32 -3.55 -4.26
CA GLU A 65 2.18 -3.71 -3.07
C GLU A 65 1.71 -2.83 -1.91
N SER A 66 1.30 -1.58 -2.17
CA SER A 66 0.79 -0.68 -1.13
C SER A 66 -0.49 -1.21 -0.46
N GLN A 67 -1.38 -1.81 -1.25
CA GLN A 67 -2.62 -2.41 -0.74
C GLN A 67 -2.33 -3.63 0.16
N HIS A 68 -1.33 -4.43 -0.21
CA HIS A 68 -0.93 -5.60 0.59
C HIS A 68 -0.40 -5.17 1.97
N ASN A 69 0.43 -4.12 1.99
CA ASN A 69 0.99 -3.58 3.22
C ASN A 69 -0.11 -3.07 4.18
N ASP A 70 -1.09 -2.32 3.67
CA ASP A 70 -2.20 -1.82 4.50
C ASP A 70 -3.05 -2.97 5.06
N LEU A 71 -3.33 -3.99 4.25
CA LEU A 71 -4.10 -5.16 4.69
C LEU A 71 -3.36 -5.96 5.77
N ASP A 72 -2.05 -6.14 5.63
CA ASP A 72 -1.25 -6.89 6.59
C ASP A 72 -1.04 -6.10 7.89
N GLN A 73 -0.91 -4.77 7.82
CA GLN A 73 -0.95 -3.90 8.99
C GLN A 73 -2.29 -4.00 9.73
N TYR A 74 -3.41 -4.00 9.01
CA TYR A 74 -4.74 -4.18 9.59
C TYR A 74 -4.88 -5.55 10.28
N LYS A 75 -4.49 -6.64 9.60
CA LYS A 75 -4.50 -8.00 10.18
C LYS A 75 -3.59 -8.09 11.40
N GLY A 76 -2.41 -7.49 11.35
CA GLY A 76 -1.47 -7.47 12.47
C GLY A 76 -2.03 -6.74 13.69
N ARG A 77 -2.74 -5.62 13.49
CA ARG A 77 -3.46 -4.92 14.56
C ARG A 77 -4.57 -5.80 15.14
N ALA A 78 -5.42 -6.37 14.29
CA ALA A 78 -6.52 -7.22 14.72
C ALA A 78 -6.05 -8.44 15.54
N ALA A 79 -4.95 -9.08 15.12
CA ALA A 79 -4.35 -10.20 15.86
C ALA A 79 -3.84 -9.78 17.25
N ARG A 80 -3.16 -8.62 17.37
CA ARG A 80 -2.71 -8.07 18.66
C ARG A 80 -3.87 -7.72 19.58
N ASP A 81 -4.94 -7.14 19.03
CA ASP A 81 -6.15 -6.80 19.79
C ASP A 81 -6.82 -8.06 20.34
N LYS A 82 -6.91 -9.12 19.52
CA LYS A 82 -7.44 -10.42 19.92
C LYS A 82 -6.60 -11.08 21.03
N ILE A 83 -5.27 -11.03 20.95
CA ILE A 83 -4.37 -11.51 22.01
C ILE A 83 -4.61 -10.74 23.31
N THR A 84 -4.70 -9.41 23.22
CA THR A 84 -4.93 -8.53 24.37
C THR A 84 -6.28 -8.83 25.04
N ALA A 85 -7.34 -9.01 24.23
CA ALA A 85 -8.65 -9.40 24.71
C ALA A 85 -8.66 -10.78 25.39
N CYS A 86 -7.94 -11.76 24.84
CA CYS A 86 -7.79 -13.08 25.46
C CYS A 86 -7.05 -12.99 26.80
N ASN A 87 -5.96 -12.23 26.88
CA ASN A 87 -5.24 -12.00 28.13
C ASN A 87 -6.14 -11.36 29.21
N ALA A 88 -6.96 -10.37 28.83
CA ALA A 88 -7.90 -9.74 29.75
C ALA A 88 -8.98 -10.72 30.25
N LYS A 89 -9.45 -11.65 29.40
CA LYS A 89 -10.38 -12.72 29.82
C LYS A 89 -9.73 -13.69 30.79
N LEU A 90 -8.49 -14.12 30.53
CA LEU A 90 -7.76 -15.03 31.41
C LEU A 90 -7.57 -14.42 32.81
N GLU A 91 -7.27 -13.12 32.91
CA GLU A 91 -7.16 -12.45 34.20
C GLU A 91 -8.49 -12.40 34.96
N ARG A 92 -9.62 -12.19 34.25
CA ARG A 92 -10.96 -12.27 34.86
C ARG A 92 -11.29 -13.68 35.36
N TYR A 93 -10.92 -14.71 34.61
CA TYR A 93 -11.11 -16.10 35.03
C TYR A 93 -10.27 -16.45 36.27
N ARG A 94 -9.06 -15.89 36.39
CA ARG A 94 -8.25 -16.03 37.59
C ARG A 94 -8.96 -15.46 38.83
N VAL A 95 -9.48 -14.23 38.73
CA VAL A 95 -10.26 -13.62 39.83
C VAL A 95 -11.52 -14.45 40.14
N ALA A 96 -12.20 -14.98 39.13
CA ALA A 96 -13.39 -15.82 39.34
C ALA A 96 -13.07 -17.12 40.11
N LEU A 97 -11.90 -17.72 39.87
CA LEU A 97 -11.42 -18.88 40.63
C LEU A 97 -11.13 -18.52 42.10
N GLU A 98 -10.52 -17.36 42.35
CA GLU A 98 -10.23 -16.87 43.70
C GLU A 98 -11.52 -16.61 44.52
N VAL A 99 -12.63 -16.26 43.85
CA VAL A 99 -13.94 -16.03 44.47
C VAL A 99 -14.75 -17.34 44.64
N GLY A 100 -14.23 -18.49 44.18
CA GLY A 100 -14.86 -19.80 44.37
C GLY A 100 -15.87 -20.21 43.31
N THR A 101 -15.74 -19.71 42.08
CA THR A 101 -16.53 -20.18 40.93
C THR A 101 -16.22 -21.64 40.59
N ASP A 102 -17.19 -22.39 40.05
CA ASP A 102 -17.02 -23.80 39.64
C ASP A 102 -15.74 -23.99 38.78
N PRO A 103 -14.72 -24.70 39.31
CA PRO A 103 -13.44 -24.88 38.63
C PRO A 103 -13.56 -25.63 37.30
N VAL A 104 -14.53 -26.53 37.14
CA VAL A 104 -14.69 -27.35 35.94
C VAL A 104 -15.11 -26.48 34.76
N LEU A 105 -16.09 -25.61 35.00
CA LEU A 105 -16.62 -24.70 33.99
C LEU A 105 -15.60 -23.60 33.61
N VAL A 106 -14.83 -23.11 34.58
CA VAL A 106 -13.74 -22.15 34.30
C VAL A 106 -12.59 -22.79 33.54
N GLN A 107 -12.25 -24.04 33.82
CA GLN A 107 -11.20 -24.77 33.08
C GLN A 107 -11.54 -24.87 31.58
N GLN A 108 -12.79 -25.16 31.24
CA GLN A 108 -13.24 -25.21 29.85
C GLN A 108 -13.06 -23.86 29.15
N TRP A 109 -13.49 -22.76 29.76
CA TRP A 109 -13.34 -21.42 29.18
C TRP A 109 -11.89 -20.98 29.05
N ILE A 110 -11.02 -21.37 29.99
CA ILE A 110 -9.58 -21.14 29.89
C ILE A 110 -9.01 -21.88 28.68
N ALA A 111 -9.37 -23.15 28.47
CA ALA A 111 -8.89 -23.92 27.33
C ALA A 111 -9.32 -23.29 26.00
N GLU A 112 -10.59 -22.89 25.87
CA GLU A 112 -11.12 -22.21 24.69
C GLU A 112 -10.40 -20.87 24.44
N THR A 113 -10.19 -20.07 25.48
CA THR A 113 -9.52 -18.77 25.38
C THR A 113 -8.04 -18.91 25.03
N GLN A 114 -7.36 -19.92 25.57
CA GLN A 114 -5.96 -20.21 25.25
C GLN A 114 -5.80 -20.70 23.80
N ALA A 115 -6.74 -21.50 23.30
CA ALA A 115 -6.77 -21.90 21.89
C ALA A 115 -7.02 -20.69 20.96
N ALA A 116 -7.95 -19.80 21.32
CA ALA A 116 -8.19 -18.58 20.54
C ALA A 116 -6.96 -17.65 20.52
N LYS A 117 -6.24 -17.56 21.65
CA LYS A 117 -4.99 -16.81 21.78
C LYS A 117 -3.88 -17.42 20.91
N SER A 118 -3.67 -18.75 20.97
CA SER A 118 -2.61 -19.40 20.20
C SER A 118 -2.81 -19.26 18.68
N ILE A 119 -4.06 -19.31 18.21
CA ILE A 119 -4.39 -19.03 16.81
C ILE A 119 -3.99 -17.59 16.46
N ALA A 120 -4.40 -16.61 17.26
CA ALA A 120 -4.06 -15.21 17.00
C ALA A 120 -2.54 -14.93 17.05
N GLU A 121 -1.81 -15.61 17.93
CA GLU A 121 -0.35 -15.55 17.99
C GLU A 121 0.30 -16.16 16.74
N SER A 122 -0.25 -17.27 16.23
CA SER A 122 0.23 -17.89 14.98
C SER A 122 -0.03 -17.01 13.75
N GLU A 123 -1.20 -16.36 13.68
CA GLU A 123 -1.52 -15.39 12.63
C GLU A 123 -0.57 -14.19 12.68
N LEU A 124 -0.31 -13.65 13.87
CA LEU A 124 0.63 -12.55 14.04
C LEU A 124 2.06 -12.95 13.67
N ARG A 125 2.50 -14.15 14.05
CA ARG A 125 3.83 -14.67 13.69
C ARG A 125 3.96 -14.85 12.18
N ALA A 126 2.95 -15.41 11.52
CA ALA A 126 2.94 -15.55 10.07
C ALA A 126 3.05 -14.21 9.33
N LEU A 127 2.41 -13.15 9.85
CA LEU A 127 2.52 -11.79 9.28
C LEU A 127 3.90 -11.17 9.50
N ILE A 128 4.53 -11.43 10.65
CA ILE A 128 5.90 -10.96 10.94
C ILE A 128 6.92 -11.69 10.05
N ASP A 129 6.78 -13.01 9.93
CA ASP A 129 7.67 -13.86 9.13
C ASP A 129 7.51 -13.61 7.62
N ALA A 130 6.31 -13.22 7.17
CA ALA A 130 6.08 -12.82 5.79
C ALA A 130 6.93 -11.60 5.40
N GLY A 131 7.04 -10.60 6.29
CA GLY A 131 7.92 -9.44 6.19
C GLY A 131 7.80 -8.60 4.90
N PRO A 132 8.31 -7.36 4.88
CA PRO A 132 8.39 -6.57 3.65
C PRO A 132 9.40 -7.12 2.61
N TYR A 133 10.14 -8.19 2.94
CA TYR A 133 11.27 -8.71 2.16
C TYR A 133 10.88 -9.80 1.14
N ALA A 134 9.64 -10.28 1.14
CA ALA A 134 9.19 -11.33 0.21
C ALA A 134 9.01 -10.84 -1.25
N ALA A 135 9.03 -9.53 -1.50
CA ALA A 135 8.80 -8.93 -2.82
C ALA A 135 10.09 -8.65 -3.63
N THR A 136 11.18 -9.40 -3.42
CA THR A 136 12.29 -9.35 -4.39
C THR A 136 11.99 -10.27 -5.58
N PRO A 137 12.38 -9.92 -6.81
CA PRO A 137 12.23 -10.81 -7.96
C PRO A 137 12.99 -12.14 -7.79
N GLU A 138 13.91 -12.24 -6.82
CA GLU A 138 14.68 -13.44 -6.52
C GLU A 138 13.93 -14.42 -5.58
N SER A 139 13.16 -13.94 -4.60
CA SER A 139 12.27 -14.79 -3.79
C SER A 139 11.12 -15.35 -4.62
N ALA A 140 10.53 -14.57 -5.52
CA ALA A 140 9.48 -15.03 -6.43
C ALA A 140 9.94 -16.15 -7.39
N ARG A 141 11.23 -16.14 -7.79
CA ARG A 141 11.84 -17.24 -8.57
C ARG A 141 12.07 -18.50 -7.75
N ARG A 142 12.48 -18.36 -6.48
CA ARG A 142 12.71 -19.48 -5.55
C ARG A 142 11.42 -20.23 -5.20
N SER A 143 10.30 -19.52 -5.15
CA SER A 143 8.96 -20.09 -4.90
C SER A 143 8.27 -20.67 -6.14
N GLY A 144 8.88 -20.59 -7.32
CA GLY A 144 8.30 -21.10 -8.58
C GLY A 144 7.17 -20.26 -9.19
N ALA A 145 6.91 -19.06 -8.67
CA ALA A 145 5.81 -18.19 -9.12
C ALA A 145 6.12 -17.41 -10.42
N LEU A 146 7.40 -17.31 -10.81
CA LEU A 146 7.83 -16.69 -12.06
C LEU A 146 8.76 -17.63 -12.85
N PRO A 147 8.56 -17.78 -14.17
CA PRO A 147 9.47 -18.56 -15.00
C PRO A 147 10.86 -17.90 -15.03
N ALA A 148 11.91 -18.73 -15.03
CA ALA A 148 13.29 -18.27 -15.14
C ALA A 148 13.46 -17.38 -16.39
N PRO A 149 14.28 -16.31 -16.33
CA PRO A 149 14.51 -15.47 -17.50
C PRO A 149 15.07 -16.34 -18.63
N GLY A 150 14.30 -16.46 -19.72
CA GLY A 150 14.70 -17.23 -20.88
C GLY A 150 16.05 -16.72 -21.38
N ARG A 151 17.03 -17.63 -21.50
CA ARG A 151 18.29 -17.34 -22.19
C ARG A 151 17.93 -16.79 -23.55
N ARG A 152 18.27 -15.53 -23.83
CA ARG A 152 18.18 -14.97 -25.19
C ARG A 152 19.00 -15.90 -26.08
N HIS A 153 18.31 -16.61 -26.96
CA HIS A 153 18.98 -17.35 -28.01
C HIS A 153 19.57 -16.29 -28.94
N VAL A 154 20.88 -16.11 -28.90
CA VAL A 154 21.60 -15.33 -29.91
C VAL A 154 21.52 -16.18 -31.19
N GLY A 155 20.49 -15.92 -31.99
CA GLY A 155 20.30 -16.52 -33.30
C GLY A 155 21.45 -16.08 -34.20
N ARG A 156 22.28 -17.05 -34.58
CA ARG A 156 23.37 -16.95 -35.53
C ARG A 156 22.83 -16.39 -36.85
N GLY A 157 23.50 -15.36 -37.38
CA GLY A 157 22.97 -14.50 -38.42
C GLY A 157 22.59 -15.19 -39.74
N SER A 158 21.64 -14.57 -40.44
CA SER A 158 21.48 -14.71 -41.87
C SER A 158 21.48 -13.33 -42.52
N ARG A 159 22.41 -13.16 -43.46
CA ARG A 159 22.75 -11.97 -44.22
C ARG A 159 21.72 -11.84 -45.36
N ILE A 160 20.93 -10.78 -45.38
CA ILE A 160 20.21 -10.32 -46.58
C ILE A 160 20.65 -8.87 -46.83
N LEU A 161 21.41 -8.70 -47.90
CA LEU A 161 21.71 -7.42 -48.53
C LEU A 161 20.42 -6.89 -49.16
N ASN A 162 20.04 -5.64 -48.88
CA ASN A 162 19.35 -4.76 -49.84
C ASN A 162 19.45 -3.30 -49.33
N GLY A 163 19.99 -2.43 -50.20
CA GLY A 163 20.32 -1.03 -49.93
C GLY A 163 19.11 -0.10 -49.80
N PRO A 164 19.33 1.17 -49.38
CA PRO A 164 18.27 2.13 -49.14
C PRO A 164 17.74 2.73 -50.45
N PRO A 165 16.43 2.96 -50.61
CA PRO A 165 15.95 3.88 -51.64
C PRO A 165 16.09 5.33 -51.15
N SER A 166 16.63 6.14 -52.05
CA SER A 166 16.87 7.58 -51.96
C SER A 166 15.60 8.42 -51.85
N LEU A 167 15.71 9.56 -51.15
CA LEU A 167 14.80 10.70 -51.23
C LEU A 167 14.56 11.11 -52.70
N ARG A 168 13.29 11.15 -53.12
CA ARG A 168 12.75 12.11 -54.11
C ARG A 168 11.21 12.10 -54.11
N ASP A 169 10.69 13.31 -54.23
CA ASP A 169 9.40 13.70 -54.81
C ASP A 169 8.09 13.45 -54.04
N PHE A 170 7.60 14.51 -53.38
CA PHE A 170 6.16 14.80 -53.26
C PHE A 170 5.88 16.26 -53.69
N PRO A 171 5.10 16.50 -54.76
CA PRO A 171 4.70 17.84 -55.19
C PRO A 171 3.50 18.35 -54.38
N GLY A 172 3.38 19.67 -54.26
CA GLY A 172 2.44 20.32 -53.34
C GLY A 172 1.08 20.80 -53.91
N ARG A 173 0.37 21.45 -52.97
CA ARG A 173 -0.78 22.40 -53.03
C ARG A 173 -2.17 21.90 -53.44
N ARG A 174 -3.17 22.20 -52.59
CA ARG A 174 -4.22 23.27 -52.70
C ARG A 174 -5.07 23.22 -51.40
N HIS A 175 -5.26 24.28 -50.60
CA HIS A 175 -6.18 25.43 -50.73
C HIS A 175 -7.65 25.08 -51.06
N GLU A 176 -8.52 25.03 -50.04
CA GLU A 176 -9.97 25.38 -50.04
C GLU A 176 -10.30 25.83 -48.59
N ARG A 177 -10.49 27.14 -48.37
CA ARG A 177 -11.75 27.91 -48.20
C ARG A 177 -12.46 27.68 -46.87
#